data_AF-B4KDT6-F1
#
_entry.id   AF-B4KDT6-F1
#
_cell.length_a   1.000
_cell.length_b   1.000
_cell.length_c   1.000
_cell.angle_alpha   90.00
_cell.angle_beta   90.00
_cell.angle_gamma   90.00
#
_symmetry.space_group_name_H-M   'P 1'
#
loop_
_entity.id
_entity.type
_entity.pdbx_description
1 polymer ?
#
loop_
_entity_poly.entity_id
_entity_poly.type
_entity_poly.pdbx_seq_one_letter_code
_entity_poly.pdbx_strand_id
1 'polypeptide(L)'
;MEWRQKALEYRPFQSGASIKMTNAVCNSYNKSWVVITQCRLKALQRNKTILNVDMDFIHPVNDIDVRIQILRKGNGYKPWLFDISFDGCKFMRRPNNPAVKTIFSIFKEYTTINHTCPYDPTEA
;
A
#
# COMPACT_ATOMS: atom_id res chain seq x y z
N MET A 1 27.28 -13.05 7.92
CA MET A 1 26.59 -14.13 8.68
C MET A 1 25.99 -13.42 9.89
N GLU A 2 24.70 -13.30 10.17
CA GLU A 2 23.44 -13.89 9.75
C GLU A 2 22.34 -12.82 10.00
N TRP A 3 21.78 -12.21 8.95
CA TRP A 3 20.52 -11.45 9.08
C TRP A 3 19.55 -11.78 7.94
N ARG A 4 19.77 -12.92 7.27
CA ARG A 4 18.97 -13.45 6.16
C ARG A 4 17.70 -14.21 6.59
N GLN A 5 17.32 -14.22 7.87
CA GLN A 5 16.30 -15.13 8.39
C GLN A 5 15.20 -14.46 9.23
N LYS A 6 14.75 -13.26 8.84
CA LYS A 6 13.29 -13.00 8.87
C LYS A 6 12.73 -13.18 7.47
N ALA A 7 13.02 -14.36 6.92
CA ALA A 7 12.07 -15.02 6.07
C ALA A 7 10.79 -15.12 6.90
N LEU A 8 9.80 -14.33 6.55
CA LEU A 8 8.41 -14.70 6.79
C LEU A 8 8.28 -16.13 6.31
N GLU A 9 8.27 -17.05 7.28
CA GLU A 9 7.90 -18.43 7.08
C GLU A 9 6.42 -18.41 6.72
N TYR A 10 6.18 -18.11 5.45
CA TYR A 10 4.88 -18.18 4.83
C TYR A 10 4.55 -19.66 4.75
N ARG A 11 3.84 -20.18 5.75
CA ARG A 11 3.32 -21.54 5.70
C ARG A 11 2.53 -21.66 4.40
N PRO A 12 2.87 -22.59 3.50
CA PRO A 12 2.10 -22.77 2.29
C PRO A 12 0.73 -23.28 2.71
N PHE A 13 -0.28 -22.44 2.60
CA PHE A 13 -1.65 -22.91 2.48
C PHE A 13 -1.69 -23.77 1.20
N GLN A 14 -1.78 -25.08 1.36
CA GLN A 14 -1.65 -26.09 0.30
C GLN A 14 -2.82 -26.14 -0.70
N SER A 15 -3.53 -25.03 -0.93
CA SER A 15 -4.49 -24.88 -2.05
C SER A 15 -5.09 -23.47 -2.07
N GLY A 16 -4.39 -22.46 -2.60
CA GLY A 16 -4.95 -21.11 -2.64
C GLY A 16 -4.23 -20.18 -3.61
N ALA A 17 -5.00 -19.34 -4.29
CA ALA A 17 -4.57 -18.46 -5.37
C ALA A 17 -3.25 -17.72 -5.08
N SER A 18 -2.29 -17.78 -6.00
CA SER A 18 -1.08 -16.97 -5.95
C SER A 18 -1.35 -15.59 -6.55
N ILE A 19 -1.21 -14.54 -5.75
CA ILE A 19 -1.33 -13.15 -6.22
C ILE A 19 0.04 -12.71 -6.72
N LYS A 20 0.14 -12.43 -8.02
CA LYS A 20 1.37 -11.92 -8.65
C LYS A 20 1.12 -10.53 -9.23
N MET A 21 1.91 -9.56 -8.79
CA MET A 21 1.93 -8.22 -9.38
C MET A 21 2.75 -8.24 -10.66
N THR A 22 2.18 -7.76 -11.76
CA THR A 22 2.83 -7.74 -13.09
C THR A 22 3.24 -6.34 -13.52
N ASN A 23 2.54 -5.31 -13.05
CA ASN A 23 2.79 -3.92 -13.39
C ASN A 23 2.39 -3.03 -12.21
N ALA A 24 3.12 -1.93 -12.03
CA ALA A 24 2.82 -0.87 -11.09
C ALA A 24 3.06 0.48 -11.79
N VAL A 25 2.02 1.31 -11.83
CA VAL A 25 2.08 2.67 -12.39
C VAL A 25 1.69 3.63 -11.28
N CYS A 26 2.61 4.48 -10.87
CA CYS A 26 2.38 5.50 -9.85
C CYS A 26 2.35 6.87 -10.51
N ASN A 27 1.22 7.56 -10.43
CA ASN A 27 1.04 8.91 -10.95
C ASN A 27 0.72 9.86 -9.81
N SER A 28 1.38 11.02 -9.78
CA SER A 28 0.96 12.15 -8.95
C SER A 28 0.17 13.14 -9.81
N TYR A 29 -1.10 13.36 -9.44
CA TYR A 29 -1.96 14.35 -10.10
C TYR A 29 -1.62 15.78 -9.66
N ASN A 30 -1.20 15.96 -8.41
CA ASN A 30 -0.84 17.26 -7.86
C ASN A 30 0.57 17.22 -7.28
N LYS A 31 1.55 17.49 -8.15
CA LYS A 31 2.97 17.49 -7.80
C LYS A 31 3.37 18.58 -6.81
N SER A 32 2.54 19.61 -6.63
CA SER A 32 2.77 20.66 -5.64
C SER A 32 2.42 20.21 -4.22
N TRP A 33 1.73 19.07 -4.06
CA TRP A 33 1.34 18.54 -2.76
C TRP A 33 2.05 17.23 -2.44
N VAL A 34 2.04 16.28 -3.38
CA VAL A 34 2.66 14.96 -3.21
C VAL A 34 3.53 14.63 -4.40
N VAL A 35 4.79 14.28 -4.16
CA VAL A 35 5.72 13.85 -5.19
C VAL A 35 6.04 12.38 -4.97
N ILE A 36 5.86 11.57 -6.00
CA ILE A 36 6.25 10.15 -5.97
C ILE A 36 7.66 10.08 -6.52
N THR A 37 8.64 9.94 -5.63
CA THR A 37 10.07 9.96 -5.97
C THR A 37 10.52 8.60 -6.53
N GLN A 38 10.00 7.50 -5.97
CA GLN A 38 10.31 6.16 -6.43
C GLN A 38 9.03 5.35 -6.61
N CYS A 39 8.92 4.67 -7.76
CA CYS A 39 7.90 3.65 -7.99
C CYS A 39 8.51 2.56 -8.86
N ARG A 40 9.00 1.49 -8.22
CA ARG A 40 9.72 0.43 -8.91
C ARG A 40 9.26 -0.95 -8.47
N LEU A 41 8.73 -1.69 -9.44
CA LEU A 41 8.44 -3.11 -9.30
C LEU A 41 9.68 -3.93 -9.69
N LYS A 42 10.17 -4.78 -8.78
CA LYS A 42 11.29 -5.70 -9.01
C LYS A 42 10.84 -7.15 -8.83
N ALA A 43 11.07 -7.98 -9.85
CA ALA A 43 10.90 -9.43 -9.72
C ALA A 43 12.18 -10.04 -9.14
N LEU A 44 12.12 -10.56 -7.91
CA LEU A 44 13.25 -11.26 -7.30
C LEU A 44 13.30 -12.73 -7.72
N GLN A 45 12.14 -13.37 -7.82
CA GLN A 45 11.98 -14.78 -8.24
C GLN A 45 10.66 -14.96 -9.01
N ARG A 46 10.47 -16.13 -9.63
CA ARG A 46 9.29 -16.43 -10.48
C ARG A 46 7.94 -16.14 -9.81
N ASN A 47 7.87 -16.35 -8.49
CA ASN A 47 6.69 -16.13 -7.64
C ASN A 47 6.89 -15.04 -6.58
N LYS A 48 7.98 -14.27 -6.63
CA LYS A 48 8.28 -13.22 -5.65
C LYS A 48 8.58 -11.90 -6.34
N THR A 49 7.65 -10.96 -6.21
CA THR A 49 7.76 -9.59 -6.72
C THR A 49 7.72 -8.63 -5.54
N ILE A 50 8.60 -7.63 -5.55
CA ILE A 50 8.64 -6.55 -4.57
C ILE A 50 8.29 -5.24 -5.26
N LEU A 51 7.43 -4.45 -4.62
CA LEU A 51 7.09 -3.11 -5.03
C LEU A 51 7.74 -2.13 -4.04
N ASN A 52 8.59 -1.25 -4.53
CA ASN A 52 9.15 -0.14 -3.76
C ASN A 52 8.46 1.15 -4.21
N VAL A 53 7.86 1.87 -3.27
CA VAL A 53 7.19 3.14 -3.51
C VAL A 53 7.61 4.12 -2.44
N ASP A 54 8.17 5.26 -2.85
CA ASP A 54 8.57 6.35 -1.97
C ASP A 54 7.79 7.61 -2.38
N MET A 55 7.18 8.27 -1.40
CA MET A 55 6.31 9.42 -1.60
C MET A 55 6.68 10.52 -0.61
N ASP A 56 6.89 11.72 -1.13
CA ASP A 56 7.27 12.89 -0.39
C ASP A 56 6.11 13.89 -0.35
N PHE A 57 5.80 14.41 0.84
CA PHE A 57 4.77 15.41 1.05
C PHE A 57 5.43 16.80 1.19
N ILE A 58 5.01 17.76 0.37
CA ILE A 58 5.57 19.12 0.38
C ILE A 58 4.96 19.98 1.50
N HIS A 59 3.72 19.66 1.88
CA HIS A 59 2.94 20.38 2.90
C HIS A 59 2.53 19.44 4.03
N PRO A 60 2.36 19.96 5.26
CA PRO A 60 1.89 19.16 6.38
C PRO A 60 0.51 18.58 6.09
N VAL A 61 0.37 17.27 6.29
CA VAL A 61 -0.84 16.54 5.91
C VAL A 61 -1.65 16.19 7.15
N ASN A 62 -2.76 16.91 7.32
CA ASN A 62 -3.69 16.74 8.44
C ASN A 62 -4.87 15.83 8.12
N ASP A 63 -5.31 15.85 6.85
CA ASP A 63 -6.44 15.09 6.35
C ASP A 63 -6.02 14.39 5.04
N ILE A 64 -6.15 13.08 4.98
CA ILE A 64 -5.81 12.27 3.80
C ILE A 64 -7.05 11.53 3.36
N ASP A 65 -7.64 11.91 2.23
CA ASP A 65 -8.70 11.09 1.62
C ASP A 65 -8.07 9.97 0.78
N VAL A 66 -8.32 8.73 1.17
CA VAL A 66 -7.83 7.54 0.48
C VAL A 66 -9.01 6.77 -0.09
N ARG A 67 -9.03 6.60 -1.41
CA ARG A 67 -9.94 5.70 -2.11
C ARG A 67 -9.21 4.47 -2.62
N ILE A 68 -9.65 3.29 -2.19
CA ILE A 68 -9.13 2.00 -2.62
C ILE A 68 -10.21 1.30 -3.44
N GLN A 69 -9.85 0.90 -4.66
CA GLN A 69 -10.73 0.18 -5.56
C GLN A 69 -10.04 -1.06 -6.13
N ILE A 70 -10.70 -2.22 -6.01
CA ILE A 70 -10.24 -3.46 -6.65
C ILE A 70 -11.10 -3.71 -7.89
N LEU A 71 -10.46 -3.62 -9.05
CA LEU A 71 -11.09 -3.83 -10.34
C LEU A 71 -10.73 -5.21 -10.89
N ARG A 72 -11.73 -5.93 -11.40
CA ARG A 72 -11.52 -7.18 -12.16
C ARG A 72 -11.74 -6.92 -13.64
N LYS A 73 -10.79 -7.39 -14.46
CA LYS A 73 -10.90 -7.35 -15.92
C LYS A 73 -11.77 -8.52 -16.40
N GLY A 74 -12.90 -8.21 -17.02
CA GLY A 74 -13.76 -9.13 -17.77
C GLY A 74 -14.15 -8.46 -19.08
N ASN A 75 -15.46 -8.24 -19.31
CA ASN A 75 -15.98 -7.38 -20.38
C ASN A 75 -15.81 -5.89 -20.01
N GLY A 76 -14.57 -5.48 -19.72
CA GLY A 76 -14.23 -4.18 -19.11
C GLY A 76 -13.72 -4.32 -17.67
N TYR A 77 -13.27 -3.20 -17.10
CA TYR A 77 -12.88 -3.12 -15.69
C TYR A 77 -14.12 -2.81 -14.85
N LYS A 78 -14.50 -3.74 -13.97
CA LYS A 78 -15.62 -3.55 -13.05
C LYS A 78 -15.13 -3.67 -11.60
N PRO A 79 -15.64 -2.85 -10.66
CA PRO A 79 -15.40 -3.03 -9.24
C PRO A 79 -15.81 -4.44 -8.82
N TRP A 80 -14.91 -5.16 -8.17
CA TRP A 80 -15.13 -6.57 -7.85
C TRP A 80 -15.43 -6.80 -6.37
N LEU A 81 -14.59 -6.25 -5.49
CA LEU A 81 -14.64 -6.57 -4.06
C LEU A 81 -14.78 -5.34 -3.15
N PHE A 82 -13.91 -4.34 -3.36
CA PHE A 82 -13.90 -3.14 -2.53
C PHE A 82 -13.87 -1.89 -3.42
N ASP A 83 -14.74 -0.94 -3.09
CA ASP A 83 -14.66 0.48 -3.47
C ASP A 83 -14.94 1.27 -2.20
N ILE A 84 -13.88 1.63 -1.50
CA ILE A 84 -13.96 2.26 -0.18
C ILE A 84 -13.19 3.57 -0.22
N SER A 85 -13.80 4.63 0.30
CA SER A 85 -13.16 5.92 0.51
C SER A 85 -13.18 6.23 2.01
N PHE A 86 -12.05 6.64 2.57
CA PHE A 86 -11.94 6.95 3.98
C PHE A 86 -10.85 7.98 4.24
N ASP A 87 -11.00 8.70 5.35
CA ASP A 87 -9.96 9.57 5.88
C ASP A 87 -8.88 8.73 6.59
N GLY A 88 -7.69 8.69 5.99
CA GLY A 88 -6.50 7.99 6.47
C GLY A 88 -6.04 8.49 7.84
N CYS A 89 -6.04 9.81 8.07
CA CYS A 89 -5.64 10.37 9.35
C CYS A 89 -6.62 10.01 10.47
N LYS A 90 -7.93 10.06 10.18
CA LYS A 90 -8.96 9.58 11.10
C LYS A 90 -8.85 8.08 11.35
N PHE A 91 -8.54 7.29 10.32
CA PHE A 91 -8.35 5.84 10.43
C PHE A 91 -7.15 5.48 11.32
N MET A 92 -6.03 6.19 11.19
CA MET A 92 -4.83 5.99 12.03
C MET A 92 -5.11 6.30 13.50
N ARG A 93 -5.98 7.28 13.80
CA ARG A 93 -6.42 7.58 15.17
C ARG A 93 -7.43 6.56 15.70
N ARG A 94 -8.41 6.18 14.89
CA ARG A 94 -9.49 5.24 15.24
C ARG A 94 -9.86 4.37 14.05
N PRO A 95 -9.38 3.11 13.99
CA PRO A 95 -9.70 2.18 12.91
C PRO A 95 -11.19 1.79 12.96
N ASN A 96 -12.04 2.44 12.16
CA ASN A 96 -13.48 2.23 12.18
C ASN A 96 -14.00 1.27 11.08
N ASN A 97 -13.17 0.94 10.08
CA ASN A 97 -13.58 0.10 8.96
C ASN A 97 -12.79 -1.23 8.96
N PRO A 98 -13.46 -2.39 9.11
CA PRO A 98 -12.80 -3.69 9.17
C PRO A 98 -12.07 -4.04 7.86
N ALA A 99 -12.61 -3.65 6.70
CA ALA A 99 -11.95 -3.89 5.40
C ALA A 99 -10.63 -3.11 5.30
N VAL A 100 -10.64 -1.83 5.69
CA VAL A 100 -9.42 -1.00 5.74
C VAL A 100 -8.43 -1.57 6.75
N LYS A 101 -8.90 -2.05 7.91
CA LYS A 101 -8.05 -2.67 8.94
C LYS A 101 -7.35 -3.92 8.42
N THR A 102 -8.04 -4.78 7.68
CA THR A 102 -7.43 -5.97 7.06
C THR A 102 -6.37 -5.56 6.04
N ILE A 103 -6.68 -4.62 5.15
CA ILE A 103 -5.73 -4.12 4.15
C ILE A 103 -4.50 -3.52 4.85
N PHE A 104 -4.71 -2.63 5.81
CA PHE A 104 -3.65 -1.96 6.55
C PHE A 104 -2.76 -2.98 7.29
N SER A 105 -3.31 -4.03 7.88
CA SER A 105 -2.53 -5.07 8.55
C SER A 105 -1.55 -5.80 7.62
N ILE A 106 -1.88 -5.91 6.33
CA ILE A 106 -1.01 -6.54 5.33
C ILE A 106 0.16 -5.61 4.98
N PHE A 107 -0.10 -4.30 4.87
CA PHE A 107 0.91 -3.33 4.49
C PHE A 107 1.79 -2.86 5.66
N LYS A 108 1.24 -2.81 6.89
CA LYS A 108 1.90 -2.26 8.08
C LYS A 108 3.30 -2.83 8.34
N GLU A 109 3.51 -4.12 8.07
CA GLU A 109 4.81 -4.78 8.27
C GLU A 109 5.87 -4.37 7.23
N TYR A 110 5.45 -3.81 6.09
CA TYR A 110 6.32 -3.44 4.97
C TYR A 110 6.40 -1.92 4.75
N THR A 111 5.68 -1.13 5.55
CA THR A 111 5.63 0.34 5.43
C THR A 111 6.10 1.01 6.71
N THR A 112 6.74 2.16 6.57
CA THR A 112 7.16 3.03 7.69
C THR A 112 6.02 3.92 8.23
N ILE A 113 4.82 3.83 7.64
CA ILE A 113 3.62 4.63 7.96
C ILE A 113 2.96 4.13 9.26
N ASN A 114 3.70 4.17 10.37
CA ASN A 114 3.26 3.66 11.68
C ASN A 114 2.87 4.77 12.66
N HIS A 115 3.10 6.04 12.32
CA HIS A 115 2.75 7.16 13.17
C HIS A 115 1.36 7.74 12.83
N THR A 116 0.73 8.35 13.83
CA THR A 116 -0.52 9.08 13.68
C THR A 116 -0.27 10.46 13.09
N CYS A 117 -1.12 10.93 12.18
CA CYS A 117 -1.05 12.29 11.62
C CYS A 117 -0.95 13.38 12.70
N PRO A 118 -0.26 14.50 12.43
CA PRO A 118 0.17 14.99 11.11
C PRO A 118 1.43 14.32 10.54
N TYR A 119 1.49 14.19 9.21
CA TYR A 119 2.72 13.88 8.49
C TYR A 119 3.38 15.19 8.09
N ASP A 120 4.54 15.50 8.67
CA ASP A 120 5.32 16.70 8.32
C ASP A 120 6.32 16.38 7.19
N PRO A 121 6.69 17.37 6.35
CA PRO A 121 7.62 17.20 5.22
C PRO A 121 9.04 16.74 5.60
N THR A 122 9.34 16.62 6.89
CA THR A 122 10.70 16.42 7.43
C THR A 122 10.93 15.09 8.11
N GLU A 123 9.93 14.20 8.20
CA GLU A 123 10.07 12.87 8.81
C GLU A 123 9.42 11.78 7.95
N ALA A 124 10.04 11.47 6.79
CA ALA A 124 9.78 10.26 6.03
C ALA A 124 11.09 9.65 5.51
#